data_AF-A0A8X6YSU3-F1
#
_entry.id   AF-A0A8X6YSU3-F1
#
_cell.length_a   1.000
_cell.length_b   1.000
_cell.length_c   1.000
_cell.angle_alpha   90.00
_cell.angle_beta   90.00
_cell.angle_gamma   90.00
#
_symmetry.space_group_name_H-M   'P 1'
#
loop_
_entity.id
_entity.type
_entity.pdbx_description
1 polymer ?
#
loop_
_entity_poly.entity_id
_entity_poly.type
_entity_poly.pdbx_seq_one_letter_code
_entity_poly.pdbx_strand_id
1 'polypeptide(L)'
;MFLNSLCVGEWVIKKWIIHNDDDVPKKVPKNNVKDKPRRQVRRFFDSLPKLESHYCHKDSSKLYLEPLWTSKSQLYNVYKDDFCPREKAEPLSITSFCNIFEDLNLSLFRPKKDLCDVCESFKTGNITQSVHKMHNDMKKEASTKLVKDTALNNEVFAMDLQSVLLSQRSNVSALYYKIKLTAHNITLYNVRKNKGYCYI
;
A
#
# COMPACT_ATOMS: atom_id res chain seq x y z
N MET A 1 -30.73 11.72 24.80
CA MET A 1 -30.83 12.91 23.92
C MET A 1 -29.47 13.54 23.58
N PHE A 2 -28.43 13.46 24.43
CA PHE A 2 -27.13 14.12 24.21
C PHE A 2 -26.19 13.45 23.17
N LEU A 3 -26.42 12.18 22.80
CA LEU A 3 -25.52 11.40 21.94
C LEU A 3 -25.66 11.70 20.43
N ASN A 4 -26.83 12.18 19.99
CA ASN A 4 -27.10 12.42 18.57
C ASN A 4 -26.52 13.75 18.07
N SER A 5 -26.07 14.64 18.96
CA SER A 5 -25.62 15.99 18.62
C SER A 5 -24.13 16.07 18.27
N LEU A 6 -23.32 15.13 18.77
CA LEU A 6 -21.86 15.24 18.75
C LEU A 6 -21.17 14.31 17.73
N CYS A 7 -21.92 13.50 16.97
CA CYS A 7 -21.35 12.48 16.07
C CYS A 7 -20.32 11.55 16.77
N VAL A 8 -20.38 11.42 18.10
CA VAL A 8 -19.51 10.55 18.88
C VAL A 8 -20.27 9.25 19.11
N GLY A 9 -19.74 8.14 18.58
CA GLY A 9 -20.32 6.82 18.80
C GLY A 9 -20.28 6.43 20.28
N GLU A 10 -21.34 5.77 20.76
CA GLU A 10 -21.51 5.34 22.16
C GLU A 10 -20.28 4.58 22.71
N TRP A 11 -19.59 3.85 21.83
CA TRP A 11 -18.38 3.09 22.17
C TRP A 11 -17.20 3.98 22.61
N VAL A 12 -17.08 5.19 22.06
CA VAL A 12 -16.01 6.15 22.42
C VAL A 12 -16.21 6.65 23.85
N ILE A 13 -17.45 6.95 24.23
CA ILE A 13 -17.79 7.43 25.57
C ILE A 13 -17.59 6.34 26.61
N LYS A 14 -18.02 5.10 26.32
CA LYS A 14 -17.75 3.95 27.20
C LYS A 14 -16.25 3.78 27.45
N LYS A 15 -15.41 3.99 26.42
CA LYS A 15 -13.95 3.87 26.55
C LYS A 15 -13.33 4.99 27.39
N TRP A 16 -13.87 6.21 27.31
CA TRP A 16 -13.44 7.34 28.15
C TRP A 16 -13.83 7.17 29.62
N ILE A 17 -15.01 6.61 29.90
CA ILE A 17 -15.43 6.30 31.28
C ILE A 17 -14.50 5.23 31.89
N ILE A 18 -14.16 4.19 31.12
CA ILE A 18 -13.24 3.13 31.57
C ILE A 18 -11.83 3.65 31.88
N HIS A 19 -11.41 4.78 31.30
CA HIS A 19 -10.11 5.38 31.59
C HIS A 19 -10.07 6.28 32.83
N ASN A 20 -11.23 6.62 33.42
CA ASN A 20 -11.30 7.46 34.62
C ASN A 20 -11.48 6.66 35.92
N ASP A 21 -11.82 5.38 35.84
CA ASP A 21 -11.78 4.46 36.98
C ASP A 21 -10.48 3.65 36.94
N ASP A 22 -9.52 4.04 37.78
CA ASP A 22 -8.23 3.36 37.99
C ASP A 22 -8.33 1.96 38.63
N ASP A 23 -9.52 1.34 38.65
CA ASP A 23 -9.77 0.05 39.31
C ASP A 23 -10.30 -1.03 38.34
N VAL A 24 -9.66 -1.15 37.18
CA VAL A 24 -9.91 -2.29 36.27
C VAL A 24 -9.11 -3.51 36.78
N PRO A 25 -9.76 -4.63 37.11
CA PRO A 25 -9.05 -5.84 37.48
C PRO A 25 -8.15 -6.27 36.33
N LYS A 26 -6.84 -6.39 36.61
CA LYS A 26 -5.84 -6.90 35.66
C LYS A 26 -6.34 -8.22 35.07
N LYS A 27 -6.63 -8.25 33.76
CA LYS A 27 -7.03 -9.47 33.06
C LYS A 27 -5.93 -10.51 33.23
N VAL A 28 -6.24 -11.57 33.97
CA VAL A 28 -5.39 -12.76 34.11
C VAL A 28 -5.16 -13.37 32.72
N PRO A 29 -3.93 -13.82 32.38
CA PRO A 29 -3.65 -14.42 31.08
C PRO A 29 -4.49 -15.68 30.92
N LYS A 30 -5.43 -15.70 29.96
CA LYS A 30 -6.16 -16.91 29.62
C LYS A 30 -5.22 -17.84 28.85
N ASN A 31 -4.71 -18.86 29.54
CA ASN A 31 -3.82 -19.89 28.99
C ASN A 31 -4.38 -20.56 27.71
N ASN A 32 -3.58 -20.54 26.65
CA ASN A 32 -3.26 -21.55 25.63
C ASN A 32 -4.33 -22.37 24.86
N VAL A 33 -5.64 -22.19 25.08
CA VAL A 33 -6.66 -22.93 24.28
C VAL A 33 -6.98 -22.24 22.94
N LYS A 34 -6.67 -20.94 22.80
CA LYS A 34 -6.95 -20.14 21.57
C LYS A 34 -5.95 -20.34 20.42
N ASP A 35 -4.89 -21.11 20.61
CA ASP A 35 -3.82 -21.23 19.61
C ASP A 35 -4.10 -22.26 18.51
N LYS A 36 -4.89 -23.30 18.78
CA LYS A 36 -5.23 -24.32 17.77
C LYS A 36 -5.88 -23.73 16.50
N PRO A 37 -6.97 -22.94 16.59
CA PRO A 37 -7.60 -22.40 15.39
C PRO A 37 -6.73 -21.33 14.70
N ARG A 38 -5.92 -20.59 15.47
CA ARG A 38 -4.94 -19.63 14.90
C ARG A 38 -3.84 -20.31 14.08
N ARG A 39 -3.37 -21.49 14.52
CA ARG A 39 -2.40 -22.29 13.76
C ARG A 39 -2.94 -22.75 12.41
N GLN A 40 -4.23 -23.04 12.32
CA GLN A 40 -4.86 -23.45 11.06
C GLN A 40 -4.86 -22.31 10.02
N VAL A 41 -5.23 -21.10 10.43
CA VAL A 41 -5.17 -19.93 9.53
C VAL A 41 -3.74 -19.61 9.11
N ARG A 42 -2.76 -19.79 10.02
CA ARG A 42 -1.35 -19.69 9.65
C ARG A 42 -0.95 -20.73 8.60
N ARG A 43 -1.34 -22.01 8.77
CA ARG A 43 -1.12 -23.06 7.76
C ARG A 43 -1.76 -22.72 6.42
N PHE A 44 -2.97 -22.13 6.42
CA PHE A 44 -3.59 -21.64 5.20
C PHE A 44 -2.70 -20.60 4.51
N PHE A 45 -2.29 -19.55 5.22
CA PHE A 45 -1.42 -18.52 4.64
C PHE A 45 -0.05 -19.07 4.23
N ASP A 46 0.51 -20.04 4.94
CA ASP A 46 1.78 -20.70 4.59
C ASP A 46 1.68 -21.57 3.34
N SER A 47 0.49 -22.07 3.02
CA SER A 47 0.24 -22.79 1.77
C SER A 47 0.13 -21.87 0.54
N LEU A 48 -0.09 -20.56 0.75
CA LEU A 48 -0.18 -19.60 -0.34
C LEU A 48 1.21 -19.15 -0.79
N PRO A 49 1.44 -18.97 -2.10
CA PRO A 49 2.67 -18.36 -2.60
C PRO A 49 2.76 -16.92 -2.11
N LYS A 50 3.93 -16.56 -1.55
CA LYS A 50 4.25 -15.24 -1.02
C LYS A 50 5.45 -14.68 -1.77
N LEU A 51 5.42 -13.40 -2.05
CA LEU A 51 6.52 -12.66 -2.67
C LEU A 51 6.94 -11.51 -1.76
N GLU A 52 8.24 -11.36 -1.54
CA GLU A 52 8.75 -10.18 -0.86
C GLU A 52 8.58 -8.94 -1.74
N SER A 53 8.33 -7.77 -1.13
CA SER A 53 8.58 -6.54 -1.87
C SER A 53 10.07 -6.39 -2.10
N HIS A 54 10.55 -6.80 -3.28
CA HIS A 54 11.84 -6.35 -3.80
C HIS A 54 11.97 -4.81 -3.91
N TYR A 55 10.86 -4.08 -3.70
CA TYR A 55 10.72 -2.67 -4.04
C TYR A 55 10.32 -1.76 -2.88
N CYS A 56 9.90 -2.28 -1.72
CA CYS A 56 9.78 -1.45 -0.54
C CYS A 56 11.18 -1.25 0.05
N HIS A 57 11.41 -0.10 0.67
CA HIS A 57 12.69 0.25 1.30
C HIS A 57 13.26 -0.91 2.11
N LYS A 58 14.60 -0.93 2.28
CA LYS A 58 15.38 -1.94 3.01
C LYS A 58 14.77 -2.39 4.35
N ASP A 59 13.88 -1.59 4.93
CA ASP A 59 13.28 -1.76 6.25
C ASP A 59 11.87 -2.38 6.24
N SER A 60 11.26 -2.63 5.07
CA SER A 60 9.91 -3.22 4.97
C SER A 60 9.97 -4.73 4.78
N SER A 61 9.65 -5.49 5.83
CA SER A 61 9.51 -6.97 5.80
C SER A 61 8.16 -7.46 5.26
N LYS A 62 7.44 -6.62 4.49
CA LYS A 62 6.08 -6.91 4.04
C LYS A 62 6.07 -7.97 2.93
N LEU A 63 5.25 -8.99 3.10
CA LEU A 63 5.05 -10.07 2.13
C LEU A 63 3.75 -9.84 1.35
N TYR A 64 3.79 -10.15 0.06
CA TYR A 64 2.68 -9.93 -0.86
C TYR A 64 2.17 -11.28 -1.35
N LEU A 65 0.87 -11.50 -1.21
CA LEU A 65 0.21 -12.62 -1.86
C LEU A 65 0.11 -12.35 -3.36
N GLU A 66 0.03 -13.42 -4.14
CA GLU A 66 -0.25 -13.33 -5.57
C GLU A 66 -1.58 -12.56 -5.80
N PRO A 67 -1.68 -11.70 -6.83
CA PRO A 67 -2.83 -10.82 -7.05
C PRO A 67 -4.06 -11.57 -7.62
N LEU A 68 -4.38 -12.73 -7.05
CA LEU A 68 -5.58 -13.52 -7.34
C LEU A 68 -6.81 -12.95 -6.63
N TRP A 69 -6.62 -12.25 -5.51
CA TRP A 69 -7.70 -11.69 -4.70
C TRP A 69 -7.60 -10.18 -4.59
N THR A 70 -8.73 -9.51 -4.81
CA THR A 70 -8.82 -8.04 -4.74
C THR A 70 -9.15 -7.54 -3.33
N SER A 71 -9.69 -8.40 -2.46
CA SER A 71 -10.07 -8.03 -1.10
C SER A 71 -9.84 -9.17 -0.09
N LYS A 72 -9.66 -8.80 1.18
CA LYS A 72 -9.53 -9.76 2.28
C LYS A 72 -10.78 -10.61 2.47
N SER A 73 -11.96 -10.07 2.13
CA SER A 73 -13.22 -10.82 2.16
C SER A 73 -13.23 -11.96 1.13
N GLN A 74 -12.76 -11.71 -0.09
CA GLN A 74 -12.61 -12.77 -1.10
C GLN A 74 -11.61 -13.84 -0.63
N LEU A 75 -10.48 -13.42 -0.07
CA LEU A 75 -9.49 -14.36 0.48
C LEU A 75 -10.06 -15.19 1.65
N TYR A 76 -10.89 -14.57 2.50
CA TYR A 76 -11.57 -15.25 3.60
C TYR A 76 -12.58 -16.28 3.10
N ASN A 77 -13.33 -15.98 2.04
CA ASN A 77 -14.26 -16.95 1.45
C ASN A 77 -13.52 -18.19 0.95
N VAL A 78 -12.37 -18.04 0.29
CA VAL A 78 -11.54 -19.19 -0.12
C VAL A 78 -11.05 -20.00 1.09
N TYR A 79 -10.64 -19.34 2.17
CA TYR A 79 -10.28 -20.03 3.41
C TYR A 79 -11.47 -20.82 3.99
N LYS A 80 -12.66 -20.20 4.04
CA LYS A 80 -13.87 -20.77 4.64
C LYS A 80 -14.46 -21.90 3.80
N ASP A 81 -14.53 -21.71 2.48
CA ASP A 81 -15.30 -22.56 1.58
C ASP A 81 -14.44 -23.68 0.99
N ASP A 82 -13.15 -23.43 0.74
CA ASP A 82 -12.26 -24.43 0.14
C ASP A 82 -11.33 -25.09 1.16
N PHE A 83 -10.68 -24.31 2.03
CA PHE A 83 -9.63 -24.83 2.91
C PHE A 83 -10.19 -25.51 4.17
N CYS A 84 -11.20 -24.92 4.82
CA CYS A 84 -11.77 -25.46 6.06
C CYS A 84 -12.44 -26.84 5.89
N PRO A 85 -13.21 -27.11 4.81
CA PRO A 85 -13.80 -28.43 4.59
C PRO A 85 -12.75 -29.51 4.31
N ARG A 86 -11.68 -29.17 3.57
CA ARG A 86 -10.58 -30.11 3.27
C ARG A 86 -9.81 -30.53 4.52
N GLU A 87 -9.55 -29.59 5.42
CA GLU A 87 -8.82 -29.85 6.68
C GLU A 87 -9.76 -30.30 7.83
N LYS A 88 -11.06 -30.49 7.55
CA LYS A 88 -12.09 -30.87 8.54
C LYS A 88 -12.07 -30.01 9.81
N ALA A 89 -12.02 -28.69 9.63
CA ALA A 89 -11.87 -27.77 10.74
C ALA A 89 -12.83 -26.58 10.64
N GLU A 90 -13.24 -26.04 11.79
CA GLU A 90 -14.21 -24.96 11.85
C GLU A 90 -13.58 -23.60 11.47
N PRO A 91 -14.25 -22.82 10.61
CA PRO A 91 -13.74 -21.52 10.18
C PRO A 91 -13.77 -20.50 11.33
N LEU A 92 -12.66 -19.78 11.49
CA LEU A 92 -12.61 -18.60 12.36
C LEU A 92 -13.45 -17.45 11.82
N SER A 93 -13.81 -16.50 12.69
CA SER A 93 -14.44 -15.24 12.28
C SER A 93 -13.53 -14.44 11.32
N ILE A 94 -14.14 -13.72 10.38
CA ILE A 94 -13.41 -12.85 9.44
C ILE A 94 -12.52 -11.84 10.16
N THR A 95 -12.93 -11.32 11.31
CA THR A 95 -12.13 -10.39 12.12
C THR A 95 -10.86 -11.06 12.62
N SER A 96 -10.96 -12.29 13.14
CA SER A 96 -9.79 -13.03 13.61
C SER A 96 -8.85 -13.39 12.47
N PHE A 97 -9.41 -13.76 11.31
CA PHE A 97 -8.65 -14.01 10.09
C PHE A 97 -7.87 -12.78 9.62
N CYS A 98 -8.53 -11.62 9.52
CA CYS A 98 -7.92 -10.36 9.13
C CYS A 98 -6.83 -9.91 10.12
N ASN A 99 -7.01 -10.14 11.41
CA ASN A 99 -5.98 -9.84 12.41
C ASN A 99 -4.74 -10.71 12.20
N ILE A 100 -4.91 -12.02 11.96
CA ILE A 100 -3.78 -12.92 11.68
C ILE A 100 -3.07 -12.55 10.37
N PHE A 101 -3.81 -12.09 9.37
CA PHE A 101 -3.24 -11.58 8.11
C PHE A 101 -2.30 -10.39 8.34
N GLU A 102 -2.69 -9.44 9.20
CA GLU A 102 -1.85 -8.30 9.58
C GLU A 102 -0.68 -8.72 10.48
N ASP A 103 -0.90 -9.64 11.43
CA ASP A 103 0.16 -10.18 12.30
C ASP A 103 1.28 -10.86 11.50
N LEU A 104 0.96 -11.43 10.33
CA LEU A 104 1.91 -12.04 9.40
C LEU A 104 2.54 -11.03 8.42
N ASN A 105 2.23 -9.74 8.54
CA ASN A 105 2.69 -8.66 7.67
C ASN A 105 2.43 -8.96 6.18
N LEU A 106 1.24 -9.46 5.86
CA LEU A 106 0.82 -9.78 4.49
C LEU A 106 0.15 -8.57 3.80
N SER A 107 0.15 -8.56 2.48
CA SER A 107 -0.59 -7.61 1.63
C SER A 107 -1.15 -8.31 0.40
N LEU A 108 -2.33 -7.89 -0.07
CA LEU A 108 -2.92 -8.35 -1.33
C LEU A 108 -2.46 -7.53 -2.54
N PHE A 109 -2.04 -6.29 -2.30
CA PHE A 109 -1.66 -5.37 -3.37
C PHE A 109 -0.17 -5.09 -3.29
N ARG A 110 0.56 -5.38 -4.37
CA ARG A 110 1.95 -4.97 -4.56
C ARG A 110 1.98 -3.61 -5.26
N PRO A 111 2.58 -2.57 -4.66
CA PRO A 111 2.81 -1.31 -5.35
C PRO A 111 3.60 -1.56 -6.64
N LYS A 112 3.06 -1.10 -7.77
CA LYS A 112 3.82 -1.06 -9.02
C LYS A 112 4.82 0.09 -8.90
N LYS A 113 6.09 -0.21 -9.10
CA LYS A 113 7.13 0.81 -9.21
C LYS A 113 7.31 1.13 -10.68
N ASP A 114 7.56 2.39 -10.99
CA ASP A 114 8.02 2.79 -12.30
C ASP A 114 9.42 2.23 -12.51
N LEU A 115 9.50 1.20 -13.35
CA LEU A 115 10.75 0.61 -13.78
C LEU A 115 11.20 1.38 -15.02
N CYS A 116 12.50 1.63 -15.14
CA CYS A 116 13.04 2.21 -16.35
C CYS A 116 13.03 1.15 -17.45
N ASP A 117 12.30 1.41 -18.54
CA ASP A 117 12.17 0.50 -19.66
C ASP A 117 13.53 0.06 -20.22
N VAL A 118 14.50 0.98 -20.30
CA VAL A 118 15.86 0.69 -20.77
C VAL A 118 16.58 -0.29 -19.85
N CYS A 119 16.49 -0.10 -18.53
CA CYS A 119 17.11 -0.98 -17.55
C CYS A 119 16.47 -2.38 -17.55
N GLU A 120 15.15 -2.47 -17.65
CA GLU A 120 14.45 -3.77 -17.71
C GLU A 120 14.68 -4.49 -19.04
N SER A 121 14.75 -3.75 -20.15
CA SER A 121 15.10 -4.28 -21.46
C SER A 121 16.52 -4.85 -21.47
N PHE A 122 17.46 -4.24 -20.73
CA PHE A 122 18.81 -4.77 -20.60
C PHE A 122 18.83 -6.07 -19.78
N LYS A 123 18.12 -6.11 -18.64
CA LYS A 123 18.01 -7.33 -17.81
C LYS A 123 17.41 -8.51 -18.55
N THR A 124 16.43 -8.24 -19.42
CA THR A 124 15.76 -9.27 -20.23
C THR A 124 16.56 -9.66 -21.48
N GLY A 125 17.73 -9.04 -21.72
CA GLY A 125 18.59 -9.33 -22.87
C GLY A 125 18.14 -8.71 -24.19
N ASN A 126 17.15 -7.80 -24.15
CA ASN A 126 16.60 -7.16 -25.34
C ASN A 126 17.45 -6.00 -25.88
N ILE A 127 18.39 -5.46 -25.08
CA ILE A 127 19.31 -4.41 -25.52
C ILE A 127 20.77 -4.75 -25.18
N THR A 128 21.69 -4.16 -25.93
CA THR A 128 23.12 -4.37 -25.76
C THR A 128 23.71 -3.61 -24.58
N GLN A 129 24.86 -4.08 -24.08
CA GLN A 129 25.63 -3.42 -23.03
C GLN A 129 25.98 -1.96 -23.37
N SER A 130 26.23 -1.64 -24.65
CA SER A 130 26.60 -0.28 -25.07
C SER A 130 25.45 0.71 -24.87
N VAL A 131 24.22 0.33 -25.23
CA VAL A 131 23.02 1.16 -25.03
C VAL A 131 22.76 1.38 -23.54
N HIS A 132 22.87 0.32 -22.73
CA HIS A 132 22.70 0.43 -21.28
C HIS A 132 23.81 1.27 -20.62
N LYS A 133 25.06 1.18 -21.09
CA LYS A 133 26.17 2.01 -20.60
C LYS A 133 25.91 3.49 -20.90
N MET A 134 25.55 3.81 -22.13
CA MET A 134 25.21 5.18 -22.54
C MET A 134 24.06 5.76 -21.69
N HIS A 135 23.00 4.99 -21.45
CA HIS A 135 21.91 5.38 -20.55
C HIS A 135 22.41 5.71 -19.14
N ASN A 136 23.29 4.89 -18.58
CA ASN A 136 23.87 5.11 -17.25
C ASN A 136 24.81 6.33 -17.21
N ASP A 137 25.55 6.59 -18.28
CA ASP A 137 26.44 7.75 -18.38
C ASP A 137 25.62 9.05 -18.45
N MET A 138 24.54 9.08 -19.24
CA MET A 138 23.60 10.21 -19.27
C MET A 138 22.96 10.47 -17.90
N LYS A 139 22.57 9.40 -17.19
CA LYS A 139 22.03 9.51 -15.83
C LYS A 139 23.04 10.13 -14.86
N LYS A 140 24.30 9.70 -14.91
CA LYS A 140 25.38 10.26 -14.09
C LYS A 140 25.66 11.72 -14.43
N GLU A 141 25.67 12.06 -15.71
CA GLU A 141 25.88 13.43 -16.17
C GLU A 141 24.78 14.36 -15.65
N ALA A 142 23.51 13.96 -15.79
CA ALA A 142 22.37 14.71 -15.27
C ALA A 142 22.45 14.92 -13.76
N SER A 143 22.79 13.87 -13.00
CA SER A 143 22.99 13.98 -11.55
C SER A 143 24.14 14.92 -11.19
N THR A 144 25.22 14.92 -11.96
CA THR A 144 26.37 15.80 -11.73
C THR A 144 26.02 17.25 -11.98
N LYS A 145 25.27 17.54 -13.05
CA LYS A 145 24.75 18.89 -13.35
C LYS A 145 23.83 19.38 -12.24
N LEU A 146 22.89 18.55 -11.79
CA LEU A 146 21.98 18.89 -10.68
C LEU A 146 22.73 19.30 -9.40
N VAL A 147 23.77 18.54 -9.03
CA VAL A 147 24.60 18.84 -7.86
C VAL A 147 25.34 20.17 -8.03
N LYS A 148 25.92 20.41 -9.22
CA LYS A 148 26.60 21.68 -9.53
C LYS A 148 25.63 22.86 -9.44
N ASP A 149 24.46 22.76 -10.05
CA ASP A 149 23.46 23.84 -10.07
C ASP A 149 22.92 24.14 -8.68
N THR A 150 22.75 23.12 -7.85
CA THR A 150 22.32 23.27 -6.46
C THR A 150 23.40 23.94 -5.58
N ALA A 151 24.69 23.72 -5.89
CA ALA A 151 25.80 24.32 -5.15
C ALA A 151 26.01 25.81 -5.46
N LEU A 152 25.58 26.29 -6.64
CA LEU A 152 25.75 27.67 -7.12
C LEU A 152 24.80 28.69 -6.48
N ASN A 153 24.23 28.40 -5.30
CA ASN A 153 23.22 29.20 -4.62
C ASN A 153 21.92 29.45 -5.43
N ASN A 154 21.72 28.76 -6.55
CA ASN A 154 20.52 28.88 -7.36
C ASN A 154 19.31 28.18 -6.70
N GLU A 155 18.11 28.66 -7.01
CA GLU A 155 16.87 27.94 -6.70
C GLU A 155 16.63 26.90 -7.80
N VAL A 156 16.86 25.63 -7.47
CA VAL A 156 16.68 24.51 -8.41
C VAL A 156 15.36 23.81 -8.11
N PHE A 157 14.51 23.73 -9.13
CA PHE A 157 13.22 23.06 -9.05
C PHE A 157 13.20 21.83 -9.96
N ALA A 158 12.83 20.68 -9.40
CA ALA A 158 12.39 19.53 -10.16
C ALA A 158 10.87 19.62 -10.34
N MET A 159 10.39 19.53 -11.56
CA MET A 159 8.96 19.54 -11.86
C MET A 159 8.51 18.17 -12.31
N ASP A 160 7.37 17.74 -11.80
CA ASP A 160 6.65 16.55 -12.26
C ASP A 160 5.22 16.96 -12.62
N LEU A 161 4.81 16.62 -13.83
CA LEU A 161 3.46 16.88 -14.33
C LEU A 161 2.72 15.56 -14.41
N GLN A 162 1.67 15.42 -13.61
CA GLN A 162 0.85 14.22 -13.65
C GLN A 162 0.17 14.07 -15.02
N SER A 163 -0.08 12.83 -15.42
CA SER A 163 -0.93 12.54 -16.58
C SER A 163 -2.29 13.25 -16.48
N VAL A 164 -2.82 13.66 -17.64
CA VAL A 164 -4.07 14.44 -17.71
C VAL A 164 -5.21 13.69 -17.03
N LEU A 165 -5.76 14.30 -15.99
CA LEU A 165 -6.91 13.76 -15.28
C LEU A 165 -8.18 14.40 -15.84
N LEU A 166 -9.24 13.62 -15.98
CA LEU A 166 -10.56 14.16 -16.28
C LEU A 166 -11.25 14.49 -14.96
N SER A 167 -11.61 15.75 -14.77
CA SER A 167 -12.28 16.23 -13.56
C SER A 167 -13.65 15.56 -13.37
N GLN A 168 -14.37 15.32 -14.46
CA GLN A 168 -15.67 14.64 -14.43
C GLN A 168 -15.47 13.12 -14.55
N ARG A 169 -15.81 12.38 -13.49
CA ARG A 169 -15.85 10.92 -13.50
C ARG A 169 -17.31 10.46 -13.56
N SER A 170 -17.72 9.91 -14.69
CA SER A 170 -19.07 9.36 -14.88
C SER A 170 -19.03 8.18 -15.84
N ASN A 171 -19.82 7.16 -15.52
CA ASN A 171 -20.00 5.98 -16.37
C ASN A 171 -21.20 6.12 -17.33
N VAL A 172 -21.81 7.31 -17.41
CA VAL A 172 -22.98 7.56 -18.27
C VAL A 172 -22.52 7.90 -19.68
N SER A 173 -23.13 7.25 -20.68
CA SER A 173 -22.82 7.45 -22.10
C SER A 173 -22.97 8.90 -22.57
N ALA A 174 -23.85 9.68 -21.94
CA ALA A 174 -24.04 11.10 -22.22
C ALA A 174 -22.76 11.95 -22.04
N LEU A 175 -21.79 11.50 -21.23
CA LEU A 175 -20.51 12.20 -21.07
C LEU A 175 -19.66 12.15 -22.35
N TYR A 176 -19.91 11.19 -23.25
CA TYR A 176 -19.21 11.07 -24.53
C TYR A 176 -19.41 12.31 -25.42
N TYR A 177 -20.61 12.91 -25.37
CA TYR A 177 -20.98 14.07 -26.17
C TYR A 177 -20.71 15.41 -25.47
N LYS A 178 -20.10 15.40 -24.28
CA LYS A 178 -19.80 16.60 -23.51
C LYS A 178 -18.30 16.90 -23.55
N ILE A 179 -17.97 18.19 -23.47
CA ILE A 179 -16.59 18.64 -23.30
C ILE A 179 -16.10 18.16 -21.93
N LYS A 180 -14.97 17.44 -21.93
CA LYS A 180 -14.37 16.90 -20.71
C LYS A 180 -13.42 17.95 -20.15
N LEU A 181 -13.66 18.36 -18.91
CA LEU A 181 -12.74 19.25 -18.19
C LEU A 181 -11.48 18.46 -17.79
N THR A 182 -10.33 18.89 -18.29
CA THR A 182 -9.02 18.33 -17.98
C THR A 182 -8.38 19.07 -16.81
N ALA A 183 -7.95 18.34 -15.80
CA ALA A 183 -7.16 18.83 -14.68
C ALA A 183 -5.70 18.38 -14.84
N HIS A 184 -4.78 19.30 -14.61
CA HIS A 184 -3.34 19.06 -14.68
C HIS A 184 -2.75 19.30 -13.31
N ASN A 185 -2.32 18.23 -12.65
CA ASN A 185 -1.63 18.37 -11.38
C ASN A 185 -0.15 18.59 -11.65
N ILE A 186 0.36 19.76 -11.28
CA ILE A 186 1.79 20.10 -11.39
C ILE A 186 2.41 20.09 -9.99
N THR A 187 3.50 19.35 -9.85
CA THR A 187 4.29 19.28 -8.63
C THR A 187 5.64 19.94 -8.88
N LEU A 188 5.98 20.92 -8.04
CA LEU A 188 7.27 21.58 -8.02
C LEU A 188 8.01 21.18 -6.75
N TYR A 189 9.17 20.57 -6.88
CA TYR A 189 10.03 20.22 -5.77
C TYR A 189 11.28 21.09 -5.78
N ASN A 190 11.41 21.93 -4.74
CA ASN A 190 12.60 22.73 -4.51
C ASN A 190 13.70 21.83 -3.91
N VAL A 191 14.71 21.54 -4.71
CA VAL A 191 15.79 20.61 -4.37
C VAL A 191 16.63 21.12 -3.20
N ARG A 192 16.86 22.43 -3.15
CA ARG A 192 17.70 23.06 -2.13
C ARG A 192 17.01 23.12 -0.76
N LYS A 193 15.74 23.54 -0.73
CA LYS A 193 14.95 23.71 0.49
C LYS A 193 14.32 22.41 0.95
N ASN A 194 14.39 21.35 0.14
CA ASN A 194 13.70 20.08 0.37
C ASN A 194 12.19 20.30 0.64
N LYS A 195 11.56 21.11 -0.21
CA LYS A 195 10.13 21.47 -0.12
C LYS A 195 9.39 21.16 -1.41
N GLY A 196 8.29 20.43 -1.31
CA GLY A 196 7.37 20.18 -2.42
C GLY A 196 6.16 21.12 -2.39
N TYR A 197 5.71 21.53 -3.57
CA TYR A 197 4.51 22.31 -3.81
C TYR A 197 3.67 21.60 -4.85
N CYS A 198 2.39 21.35 -4.56
CA CYS A 198 1.47 20.68 -5.46
C CYS A 198 0.36 21.66 -5.84
N TYR A 199 0.12 21.81 -7.15
CA TYR A 199 -0.95 22.64 -7.70
C TYR A 199 -1.88 21.77 -8.56
N ILE A 200 -3.18 22.08 -8.51
CA ILE A 200 -4.27 21.38 -9.20
C ILE A 200 -4.92 22.36 -10.16
#